data_AF-A0A832CHB2-F1
#
_entry.id   AF-A0A832CHB2-F1
#
_cell.length_a   1.000
_cell.length_b   1.000
_cell.length_c   1.000
_cell.angle_alpha   90.00
_cell.angle_beta   90.00
_cell.angle_gamma   90.00
#
_symmetry.space_group_name_H-M   'P 1'
#
loop_
_entity.id
_entity.type
_entity.pdbx_description
1 polymer ?
#
loop_
_entity_poly.entity_id
_entity_poly.type
_entity_poly.pdbx_seq_one_letter_code
_entity_poly.pdbx_strand_id
1 'polypeptide(L)'
;MEELLKQLNSLLESMETGIREKKYPETVRLYVQQLGRRMKEFMTAVEVSVRENTIQTPISPSSRSALFNLRKAYYATLSRLVKEKGLNREKSLEEWRSAVSRIIEEYEKRGLSETPSKIIVTYEVKEEGGVRYLSLKEARIFYFELEGILKLDLAATHASASATSP
;
A
#
# COMPACT_ATOMS: atom_id res chain seq x y z
N MET A 1 19.20 -2.36 3.84
CA MET A 1 17.75 -2.25 4.14
C MET A 1 17.31 -3.31 5.14
N GLU A 2 17.65 -4.58 4.92
CA GLU A 2 17.34 -5.69 5.87
C GLU A 2 17.89 -5.46 7.28
N GLU A 3 19.15 -5.04 7.41
CA GLU A 3 19.78 -4.74 8.71
C GLU A 3 18.98 -3.69 9.52
N LEU A 4 18.49 -2.65 8.83
CA LEU A 4 17.70 -1.57 9.44
C LEU A 4 16.32 -2.05 9.87
N LEU A 5 15.66 -2.90 9.06
CA LEU A 5 14.39 -3.53 9.45
C LEU A 5 14.56 -4.45 10.67
N LYS A 6 15.67 -5.19 10.74
CA LYS A 6 16.00 -6.04 11.89
C LYS A 6 16.21 -5.23 13.17
N GLN A 7 16.94 -4.11 13.09
CA GLN A 7 17.12 -3.19 14.21
C GLN A 7 15.80 -2.57 14.69
N LEU A 8 14.96 -2.13 13.75
CA LEU A 8 13.64 -1.58 14.07
C LEU A 8 12.72 -2.62 14.73
N ASN A 9 12.74 -3.87 14.27
CA ASN A 9 11.99 -4.97 14.89
C ASN A 9 12.45 -5.23 16.33
N SER A 10 13.75 -5.30 16.57
CA SER A 10 14.29 -5.51 17.92
C SER A 10 13.92 -4.37 18.88
N LEU A 11 13.90 -3.12 18.38
CA LEU A 11 13.45 -1.96 19.15
C LEU A 11 11.96 -2.05 19.48
N LEU A 12 11.13 -2.44 18.51
CA LEU A 12 9.69 -2.66 18.69
C LEU A 12 9.40 -3.73 19.74
N GLU A 13 10.08 -4.88 19.68
CA GLU A 13 9.95 -5.96 20.67
C GLU A 13 10.34 -5.49 22.08
N SER A 14 11.41 -4.69 22.19
CA SER A 14 11.85 -4.11 23.45
C SER A 14 10.80 -3.14 24.02
N MET A 15 10.20 -2.30 23.17
CA MET A 15 9.12 -1.38 23.56
C MET A 15 7.86 -2.14 24.01
N GLU A 16 7.45 -3.18 23.27
CA GLU A 16 6.29 -4.00 23.63
C GLU A 16 6.49 -4.75 24.95
N THR A 17 7.69 -5.30 25.15
CA THR A 17 8.08 -5.96 26.40
C THR A 17 8.05 -4.97 27.55
N GLY A 18 8.63 -3.77 27.37
CA GLY A 18 8.61 -2.73 28.39
C GLY A 18 7.20 -2.22 28.74
N ILE A 19 6.27 -2.17 27.77
CA ILE A 19 4.86 -1.86 28.02
C ILE A 19 4.19 -2.96 28.85
N ARG A 20 4.39 -4.23 28.45
CA ARG A 20 3.79 -5.41 29.10
C ARG A 20 4.26 -5.56 30.54
N GLU A 21 5.54 -5.35 30.77
CA GLU A 21 6.19 -5.46 32.08
C GLU A 21 6.03 -4.18 32.93
N LYS A 22 5.25 -3.19 32.46
CA LYS A 22 5.05 -1.90 33.13
C LYS A 22 6.35 -1.16 33.48
N LYS A 23 7.41 -1.35 32.69
CA LYS A 23 8.71 -0.66 32.84
C LYS A 23 8.63 0.82 32.50
N TYR A 24 7.59 1.24 31.78
CA TYR A 24 7.33 2.65 31.47
C TYR A 24 6.36 3.28 32.48
N PRO A 25 6.68 4.50 32.99
CA PRO A 25 5.74 5.30 33.76
C PRO A 25 4.42 5.49 33.02
N GLU A 26 3.31 5.55 33.75
CA GLU A 26 1.96 5.64 33.15
C GLU A 26 1.80 6.86 32.25
N THR A 27 2.41 7.99 32.63
CA THR A 27 2.38 9.26 31.90
C THR A 27 2.99 9.17 30.50
N VAL A 28 3.95 8.27 30.29
CA VAL A 28 4.63 8.11 28.99
C VAL A 28 4.15 6.88 28.22
N ARG A 29 3.43 5.95 28.86
CA ARG A 29 2.99 4.68 28.26
C ARG A 29 2.17 4.89 26.98
N LEU A 30 1.29 5.90 26.95
CA LEU A 30 0.49 6.24 25.78
C LEU A 30 1.35 6.68 24.59
N TYR A 31 2.38 7.51 24.83
CA TYR A 31 3.31 7.96 23.81
C TYR A 31 4.13 6.81 23.24
N VAL A 32 4.63 5.92 24.11
CA VAL A 32 5.38 4.72 23.69
C VAL A 32 4.49 3.80 22.84
N GLN A 33 3.22 3.63 23.21
CA GLN A 33 2.25 2.87 22.39
C GLN A 33 1.99 3.51 21.03
N GLN A 34 1.82 4.84 20.98
CA GLN A 34 1.63 5.57 19.72
C GLN A 34 2.86 5.45 18.81
N LEU A 35 4.06 5.59 19.37
CA LEU A 35 5.31 5.42 18.64
C LEU A 35 5.44 4.01 18.08
N GLY A 36 5.15 2.99 18.90
CA GLY A 36 5.16 1.59 18.46
C GLY A 36 4.19 1.33 17.30
N ARG A 37 2.97 1.89 17.34
CA ARG A 37 2.01 1.80 16.22
C ARG A 37 2.56 2.43 14.94
N ARG A 38 3.08 3.66 15.01
CA ARG A 38 3.67 4.37 13.86
C ARG A 38 4.88 3.63 13.29
N MET A 39 5.72 3.04 14.15
CA MET A 39 6.84 2.23 13.71
C MET A 39 6.38 0.98 12.94
N LYS A 40 5.32 0.30 13.39
CA LYS A 40 4.75 -0.84 12.66
C LYS A 40 4.20 -0.44 11.30
N GLU A 41 3.49 0.68 11.22
CA GLU A 41 2.98 1.24 9.97
C GLU A 41 4.13 1.57 9.00
N PHE A 42 5.17 2.22 9.50
CA PHE A 42 6.38 2.53 8.72
C PHE A 42 7.07 1.26 8.22
N MET A 43 7.30 0.28 9.09
CA MET A 43 7.91 -0.99 8.71
C MET A 43 7.11 -1.72 7.64
N THR A 44 5.78 -1.73 7.78
CA THR A 44 4.88 -2.30 6.77
C THR A 44 5.05 -1.57 5.43
N ALA A 45 5.12 -0.25 5.42
CA ALA A 45 5.32 0.52 4.20
C ALA A 45 6.69 0.24 3.54
N VAL A 46 7.76 0.13 4.35
CA VAL A 46 9.11 -0.18 3.85
C VAL A 46 9.17 -1.59 3.30
N GLU A 47 8.73 -2.60 4.05
CA GLU A 47 8.74 -4.00 3.61
C GLU A 47 8.07 -4.17 2.25
N VAL A 48 6.95 -3.49 2.04
CA VAL A 48 6.20 -3.59 0.80
C VAL A 48 6.91 -2.91 -0.36
N SER A 49 7.71 -1.88 -0.09
CA SER A 49 8.49 -1.16 -1.09
C SER A 49 9.69 -1.96 -1.59
N VAL A 50 10.20 -2.92 -0.82
CA VAL A 50 11.37 -3.76 -1.18
C VAL A 50 10.99 -5.11 -1.80
N ARG A 51 9.71 -5.49 -1.83
CA ARG A 51 9.29 -6.80 -2.39
C ARG A 51 9.31 -6.81 -3.92
N GLU A 52 10.12 -7.70 -4.49
CA GLU A 52 10.29 -7.86 -5.95
C GLU A 52 9.02 -8.33 -6.67
N ASN A 53 8.26 -9.26 -6.08
CA ASN A 53 7.08 -9.87 -6.72
C ASN A 53 5.79 -9.17 -6.30
N THR A 54 5.70 -7.87 -6.61
CA THR A 54 4.50 -7.07 -6.31
C THR A 54 3.87 -6.45 -7.55
N ILE A 55 2.54 -6.33 -7.53
CA ILE A 55 1.75 -5.53 -8.46
C ILE A 55 1.19 -4.37 -7.66
N GLN A 56 1.57 -3.14 -8.01
CA GLN A 56 1.23 -1.94 -7.24
C GLN A 56 0.41 -0.96 -8.08
N THR A 57 -0.56 -0.32 -7.45
CA THR A 57 -1.28 0.81 -8.04
C THR A 57 -0.64 2.14 -7.64
N PRO A 58 -0.84 3.24 -8.38
CA PRO A 58 -0.70 4.58 -7.80
C PRO A 58 -1.74 4.81 -6.70
N ILE A 59 -1.57 5.87 -5.93
CA ILE A 59 -2.65 6.39 -5.08
C ILE A 59 -3.78 6.82 -6.00
N SER A 60 -4.96 6.27 -5.75
CA SER A 60 -6.16 6.49 -6.54
C SER A 60 -7.19 7.23 -5.70
N PRO A 61 -8.05 8.06 -6.30
CA PRO A 61 -9.02 8.87 -5.56
C PRO A 61 -10.15 8.05 -4.94
N SER A 62 -10.36 6.80 -5.36
CA SER A 62 -11.39 5.90 -4.84
C SER A 62 -10.99 4.42 -5.01
N SER A 63 -11.72 3.51 -4.36
CA SER A 63 -11.51 2.08 -4.50
C SER A 63 -11.71 1.60 -5.94
N ARG A 64 -12.70 2.16 -6.65
CA ARG A 64 -12.97 1.84 -8.07
C ARG A 64 -11.78 2.20 -8.95
N SER A 65 -11.22 3.39 -8.77
CA SER A 65 -10.03 3.82 -9.50
C SER A 65 -8.81 2.96 -9.15
N ALA A 66 -8.65 2.58 -7.87
CA ALA A 66 -7.58 1.69 -7.43
C ALA A 66 -7.70 0.31 -8.10
N LEU A 67 -8.89 -0.30 -8.11
CA LEU A 67 -9.15 -1.59 -8.76
C LEU A 67 -8.93 -1.55 -10.27
N PHE A 68 -9.32 -0.47 -10.94
CA PHE A 68 -9.05 -0.28 -12.36
C PHE A 68 -7.54 -0.23 -12.67
N ASN A 69 -6.78 0.52 -11.86
CA ASN A 69 -5.33 0.59 -11.98
C ASN A 69 -4.68 -0.77 -11.65
N LEU A 70 -5.19 -1.48 -10.65
CA LEU A 70 -4.71 -2.81 -10.29
C LEU A 70 -4.92 -3.79 -11.45
N ARG A 71 -6.09 -3.76 -12.09
CA ARG A 71 -6.39 -4.56 -13.27
C ARG A 71 -5.35 -4.31 -14.37
N LYS A 72 -5.09 -3.05 -14.71
CA LYS A 72 -4.09 -2.70 -15.74
C LYS A 72 -2.71 -3.26 -15.40
N ALA A 73 -2.25 -3.03 -14.18
CA ALA A 73 -0.94 -3.49 -13.71
C ALA A 73 -0.85 -5.03 -13.70
N TYR A 74 -1.92 -5.71 -13.30
CA TYR A 74 -2.03 -7.17 -13.33
C TYR A 74 -1.91 -7.71 -14.76
N TYR A 75 -2.69 -7.20 -15.71
CA TYR A 75 -2.64 -7.68 -17.10
C TYR A 75 -1.28 -7.44 -17.77
N ALA A 76 -0.61 -6.32 -17.45
CA ALA A 76 0.75 -6.06 -17.91
C ALA A 76 1.73 -7.10 -17.35
N THR A 77 1.65 -7.37 -16.04
CA THR A 77 2.49 -8.36 -15.35
C THR A 77 2.25 -9.77 -15.88
N LEU A 78 1.00 -10.18 -16.01
CA LEU A 78 0.63 -11.48 -16.55
C LEU A 78 1.13 -11.64 -17.99
N SER A 79 0.92 -10.63 -18.85
CA SER A 79 1.34 -10.71 -20.25
C SER A 79 2.86 -10.84 -20.39
N ARG A 80 3.63 -10.18 -19.52
CA ARG A 80 5.08 -10.36 -19.43
C ARG A 80 5.45 -11.78 -18.98
N LEU A 81 4.87 -12.25 -17.87
CA LEU A 81 5.22 -13.57 -17.29
C LEU A 81 4.77 -14.75 -18.16
N VAL A 82 3.67 -14.61 -18.91
CA VAL A 82 3.27 -15.61 -19.91
C VAL A 82 4.38 -15.78 -20.97
N LYS A 83 4.99 -14.68 -21.43
CA LYS A 83 6.08 -14.72 -22.41
C LYS A 83 7.39 -15.25 -21.80
N GLU A 84 7.76 -14.77 -20.62
CA GLU A 84 9.06 -15.07 -19.99
C GLU A 84 9.09 -16.45 -19.32
N LYS A 85 7.99 -16.86 -18.68
CA LYS A 85 7.92 -18.06 -17.83
C LYS A 85 6.93 -19.11 -18.32
N GLY A 86 6.27 -18.89 -19.46
CA GLY A 86 5.31 -19.83 -20.03
C GLY A 86 4.11 -20.09 -19.11
N LEU A 87 3.63 -19.06 -18.40
CA LEU A 87 2.50 -19.21 -17.48
C LEU A 87 1.20 -19.52 -18.24
N ASN A 88 0.37 -20.37 -17.66
CA ASN A 88 -1.01 -20.59 -18.09
C ASN A 88 -1.85 -19.35 -17.78
N ARG A 89 -2.34 -18.70 -18.84
CA ARG A 89 -3.11 -17.46 -18.75
C ARG A 89 -4.47 -17.67 -18.10
N GLU A 90 -5.17 -18.75 -18.42
CA GLU A 90 -6.53 -19.01 -17.95
C GLU A 90 -6.54 -19.25 -16.44
N LYS A 91 -5.70 -20.16 -15.95
CA LYS A 91 -5.56 -20.44 -14.51
C LYS A 91 -5.14 -19.21 -13.72
N SER A 92 -4.25 -18.38 -14.28
CA SER A 92 -3.86 -17.10 -13.66
C SER A 92 -5.03 -16.13 -13.57
N LEU A 93 -5.91 -16.08 -14.58
CA LEU A 93 -7.09 -15.21 -14.59
C LEU A 93 -8.16 -15.67 -13.59
N GLU A 94 -8.27 -16.96 -13.32
CA GLU A 94 -9.14 -17.49 -12.28
C GLU A 94 -8.69 -17.04 -10.88
N GLU A 95 -7.39 -17.19 -10.58
CA GLU A 95 -6.77 -16.69 -9.34
C GLU A 95 -7.01 -15.17 -9.18
N TRP A 96 -6.88 -14.41 -10.27
CA TRP A 96 -7.15 -12.98 -10.28
C TRP A 96 -8.59 -12.64 -9.94
N ARG A 97 -9.57 -13.30 -10.56
CA ARG A 97 -10.99 -13.04 -10.29
C ARG A 97 -11.31 -13.30 -8.81
N SER A 98 -10.83 -14.41 -8.27
CA SER A 98 -11.01 -14.76 -6.86
C SER A 98 -10.41 -13.70 -5.93
N ALA A 99 -9.17 -13.27 -6.19
CA ALA A 99 -8.51 -12.25 -5.38
C ALA A 99 -9.23 -10.89 -5.45
N VAL A 100 -9.64 -10.46 -6.64
CA VAL A 100 -10.32 -9.18 -6.83
C VAL A 100 -11.67 -9.15 -6.14
N SER A 101 -12.46 -10.22 -6.22
CA SER A 101 -13.74 -10.31 -5.50
C SER A 101 -13.54 -10.08 -4.01
N ARG A 102 -12.55 -10.73 -3.40
CA ARG A 102 -12.23 -10.56 -1.97
C ARG A 102 -11.79 -9.13 -1.63
N ILE A 103 -11.05 -8.46 -2.51
CA ILE A 103 -10.66 -7.06 -2.32
C ILE A 103 -11.89 -6.15 -2.36
N ILE A 104 -12.80 -6.37 -3.31
CA ILE A 104 -14.05 -5.61 -3.43
C ILE A 104 -14.91 -5.79 -2.16
N GLU A 105 -15.10 -7.02 -1.71
CA GLU A 105 -15.85 -7.35 -0.50
C GLU A 105 -15.28 -6.64 0.73
N GLU A 106 -13.95 -6.58 0.90
CA GLU A 106 -13.33 -5.86 2.03
C GLU A 106 -13.49 -4.34 1.93
N TYR A 107 -13.47 -3.75 0.72
CA TYR A 107 -13.79 -2.32 0.56
C TYR A 107 -15.23 -2.01 0.98
N GLU A 108 -16.19 -2.82 0.52
CA GLU A 108 -17.61 -2.65 0.82
C GLU A 108 -17.90 -2.82 2.31
N LYS A 109 -17.39 -3.91 2.90
CA LYS A 109 -17.55 -4.22 4.33
C LYS A 109 -17.03 -3.13 5.25
N ARG A 110 -15.99 -2.40 4.84
CA ARG A 110 -15.37 -1.32 5.63
C ARG A 110 -15.89 0.07 5.27
N GLY A 111 -16.78 0.20 4.29
CA GLY A 111 -17.29 1.49 3.83
C GLY A 111 -16.21 2.37 3.17
N LEU A 112 -15.18 1.76 2.58
CA LEU A 112 -14.00 2.46 2.02
C LEU A 112 -14.13 2.73 0.51
N SER A 113 -15.32 2.59 -0.08
CA SER A 113 -15.52 2.64 -1.53
C SER A 113 -15.11 3.96 -2.17
N GLU A 114 -15.38 5.07 -1.48
CA GLU A 114 -15.07 6.43 -1.95
C GLU A 114 -13.76 6.98 -1.34
N THR A 115 -13.03 6.15 -0.59
CA THR A 115 -11.80 6.55 0.08
C THR A 115 -10.60 6.46 -0.88
N PRO A 116 -9.75 7.50 -0.95
CA PRO A 116 -8.49 7.43 -1.67
C PRO A 116 -7.66 6.25 -1.18
N SER A 117 -7.10 5.48 -2.11
CA SER A 117 -6.44 4.21 -1.77
C SER A 117 -5.35 3.80 -2.75
N LYS A 118 -4.41 2.99 -2.24
CA LYS A 118 -3.38 2.29 -3.00
C LYS A 118 -3.45 0.81 -2.66
N ILE A 119 -3.42 -0.04 -3.68
CA ILE A 119 -3.44 -1.50 -3.51
C ILE A 119 -2.07 -2.04 -3.92
N ILE A 120 -1.55 -2.95 -3.10
CA ILE A 120 -0.32 -3.68 -3.39
C ILE A 120 -0.59 -5.17 -3.22
N VAL A 121 -0.46 -5.92 -4.32
CA VAL A 121 -0.65 -7.37 -4.34
C VAL A 121 0.69 -8.06 -4.47
N THR A 122 1.01 -8.94 -3.52
CA THR A 122 2.15 -9.85 -3.63
C THR A 122 1.72 -11.10 -4.39
N TYR A 123 2.54 -11.54 -5.33
CA TYR A 123 2.28 -12.74 -6.13
C TYR A 123 3.45 -13.73 -6.05
N GLU A 124 3.19 -14.96 -6.45
CA GLU A 124 4.22 -15.95 -6.77
C GLU A 124 3.85 -16.71 -8.06
N VAL A 125 4.82 -17.43 -8.61
CA VAL A 125 4.57 -18.41 -9.67
C VAL A 125 4.51 -19.78 -9.04
N LYS A 126 3.35 -20.44 -9.12
CA LYS A 126 3.15 -21.82 -8.67
C LYS A 126 3.19 -22.77 -9.84
N GLU A 127 3.49 -24.03 -9.56
CA GLU A 127 3.39 -25.14 -10.51
C GLU A 127 2.55 -26.26 -9.90
N GLU A 128 1.49 -26.66 -10.61
CA GLU A 128 0.62 -27.76 -10.21
C GLU A 128 0.32 -28.62 -11.44
N GLY A 129 0.66 -29.92 -11.39
CA GLY A 129 0.44 -30.83 -12.50
C GLY A 129 1.16 -30.40 -13.79
N GLY A 130 2.36 -29.82 -13.69
CA GLY A 130 3.12 -29.28 -14.83
C GLY A 130 2.59 -27.96 -15.38
N VAL A 131 1.51 -27.41 -14.82
CA VAL A 131 0.93 -26.12 -15.21
C VAL A 131 1.44 -25.03 -14.28
N ARG A 132 2.25 -24.12 -14.81
CA ARG A 132 2.73 -22.94 -14.10
C ARG A 132 1.72 -21.81 -14.20
N TYR A 133 1.41 -21.13 -13.09
CA TYR A 133 0.41 -20.05 -13.07
C TYR A 133 0.77 -18.97 -12.05
N LEU A 134 0.22 -17.77 -12.25
CA LEU A 134 0.40 -16.62 -11.36
C LEU A 134 -0.61 -16.73 -10.21
N SER A 135 -0.13 -16.96 -8.98
CA SER A 135 -0.96 -17.03 -7.77
C SER A 135 -0.79 -15.78 -6.93
N LEU A 136 -1.90 -15.21 -6.46
CA LEU A 136 -1.92 -13.97 -5.67
C LEU A 136 -2.01 -14.32 -4.19
N LYS A 137 -1.07 -13.84 -3.39
CA LYS A 137 -0.91 -14.28 -1.98
C LYS A 137 -1.60 -13.37 -0.99
N GLU A 138 -1.34 -12.08 -1.14
CA GLU A 138 -1.67 -11.09 -0.15
C GLU A 138 -1.93 -9.76 -0.85
N ALA A 139 -3.02 -9.10 -0.48
CA ALA A 139 -3.31 -7.73 -0.87
C ALA A 139 -3.19 -6.84 0.38
N ARG A 140 -2.40 -5.77 0.27
CA ARG A 140 -2.38 -4.67 1.23
C ARG A 140 -3.10 -3.48 0.63
N ILE A 141 -4.07 -2.96 1.39
CA ILE A 141 -4.85 -1.79 1.01
C ILE A 141 -4.43 -0.65 1.93
N PHE A 142 -3.78 0.35 1.35
CA PHE A 142 -3.54 1.64 1.99
C PHE A 142 -4.74 2.51 1.66
N TYR A 143 -5.36 3.10 2.67
CA TYR A 143 -6.42 4.09 2.50
C TYR A 143 -5.99 5.38 3.19
N PHE A 144 -6.44 6.51 2.66
CA PHE A 144 -6.00 7.84 3.08
C PHE A 144 -7.20 8.70 3.40
N GLU A 145 -7.09 9.47 4.48
CA GLU A 145 -8.06 10.50 4.82
C GLU A 145 -7.66 11.83 4.16
N LEU A 146 -8.64 12.67 3.85
CA LEU A 146 -8.39 14.01 3.37
C LEU A 146 -7.86 14.88 4.51
N GLU A 147 -6.60 15.30 4.42
CA GLU A 147 -5.99 16.15 5.46
C GLU A 147 -6.48 17.61 5.41
N GLY A 148 -6.96 18.07 4.25
CA GLY A 148 -7.46 19.43 4.10
C GLY A 148 -7.76 19.81 2.66
N ILE A 149 -8.25 21.03 2.48
CA ILE A 149 -8.55 21.62 1.17
C ILE A 149 -7.79 22.94 1.08
N LEU A 150 -6.89 23.03 0.10
CA LEU A 150 -6.25 24.29 -0.25
C LEU A 150 -7.06 24.95 -1.36
N LYS A 151 -7.72 26.07 -1.05
CA LYS A 151 -8.34 26.92 -2.06
C LYS A 151 -7.28 27.86 -2.63
N LEU A 152 -7.02 27.78 -3.92
CA LEU A 152 -6.18 28.72 -4.65
C LEU A 152 -7.06 29.57 -5.57
N ASP A 153 -7.00 30.90 -5.40
CA ASP A 153 -7.63 31.83 -6.34
C ASP A 153 -6.67 32.07 -7.52
N LEU A 154 -7.07 31.63 -8.71
CA LEU A 154 -6.27 31.73 -9.93
C LEU A 154 -6.48 33.06 -10.67
N ALA A 155 -7.40 33.92 -10.21
CA ALA A 155 -7.69 35.20 -10.86
C ALA A 155 -6.71 36.31 -10.46
N ALA A 156 -5.88 36.13 -9.43
CA ALA A 156 -4.90 37.10 -8.98
C ALA A 156 -3.70 37.19 -9.94
N THR A 157 -3.88 37.91 -11.04
CA THR A 157 -2.85 38.18 -12.05
C THR A 157 -2.18 39.53 -11.74
N HIS A 158 -0.87 39.50 -11.48
CA HIS A 158 0.11 40.59 -11.45
C HIS A 158 -0.35 42.01 -11.02
N ALA A 159 -0.18 42.34 -9.74
CA ALA A 159 0.00 43.72 -9.29
C ALA A 159 1.38 43.88 -8.60
N SER A 160 2.47 43.82 -9.36
CA SER A 160 3.76 44.39 -8.95
C SER A 160 4.72 44.49 -10.14
N ALA A 161 4.70 45.63 -10.83
CA ALA A 161 5.88 46.22 -11.49
C ALA A 161 5.50 47.56 -12.14
N SER A 162 5.37 48.63 -11.35
CA SER A 162 5.73 50.01 -11.77
C SER A 162 5.53 50.97 -10.60
N ALA A 163 6.59 51.13 -9.82
CA ALA A 163 6.84 52.36 -9.10
C ALA A 163 8.35 52.53 -9.00
N THR A 164 8.98 52.79 -10.15
CA THR A 164 10.30 53.43 -10.18
C THR A 164 10.03 54.92 -10.19
N SER A 165 10.44 55.58 -9.11
CA SER A 165 10.38 57.03 -8.91
C SER A 165 11.12 57.81 -10.00
N PRO A 166 10.75 59.07 -10.19
CA PRO A 166 11.72 60.17 -10.13
C PRO A 166 11.65 60.90 -8.78
#